data_AF-A0A662RK20-F1
#
_entry.id   AF-A0A662RK20-F1
#
_cell.length_a   1.000
_cell.length_b   1.000
_cell.length_c   1.000
_cell.angle_alpha   90.00
_cell.angle_beta   90.00
_cell.angle_gamma   90.00
#
_symmetry.space_group_name_H-M   'P 1'
#
loop_
_entity.id
_entity.type
_entity.pdbx_description
1 polymer ?
#
loop_
_entity_poly.entity_id
_entity_poly.type
_entity_poly.pdbx_seq_one_letter_code
_entity_poly.pdbx_strand_id
1 'polypeptide(L)'
;MKGETKADRDLDKPTTAIKAKAAQSWCRNASLARPTDVEIEGIDQPLQWEYLLLSESLFNSNRGQSFKSLVPLCRVLTNQIIAEQNRRGQN
;
A
#
# COMPACT_ATOMS: atom_id res chain seq x y z
N MET A 1 12.47 22.64 12.06
CA MET A 1 13.12 21.32 12.03
C MET A 1 12.00 20.28 11.98
N LYS A 2 11.74 19.64 10.83
CA LYS A 2 10.76 18.54 10.76
C LYS A 2 11.46 17.30 11.32
N GLY A 3 11.06 16.85 12.50
CA GLY A 3 11.58 15.61 13.09
C GLY A 3 11.08 14.39 12.33
N GLU A 4 11.87 13.31 12.35
CA GLU A 4 11.42 12.00 11.89
C GLU A 4 10.19 11.56 12.68
N THR A 5 9.15 11.12 11.98
CA THR A 5 7.93 10.62 12.62
C THR A 5 8.07 9.14 12.97
N LYS A 6 7.27 8.65 13.92
CA LYS A 6 7.19 7.21 14.20
C LYS A 6 6.83 6.40 12.94
N ALA A 7 5.96 6.95 12.09
CA ALA A 7 5.55 6.31 10.85
C ALA A 7 6.74 6.18 9.88
N ASP A 8 7.57 7.21 9.77
CA ASP A 8 8.76 7.18 8.92
C ASP A 8 9.79 6.18 9.45
N ARG A 9 10.06 6.19 10.75
CA ARG A 9 10.98 5.22 11.38
C ARG A 9 10.51 3.76 11.25
N ASP A 10 9.20 3.53 11.26
CA ASP A 10 8.64 2.19 11.15
C ASP A 10 8.78 1.64 9.70
N LEU A 11 9.02 2.47 8.68
CA LEU A 11 9.27 2.01 7.30
C LEU A 11 10.52 1.15 7.17
N ASP A 12 11.58 1.47 7.92
CA ASP A 12 12.86 0.75 7.87
C ASP A 12 12.81 -0.63 8.53
N LYS A 13 11.73 -0.93 9.24
CA LYS A 13 11.57 -2.20 9.95
C LYS A 13 11.27 -3.34 8.98
N PRO A 14 11.97 -4.48 9.09
CA PRO A 14 11.68 -5.68 8.30
C PRO A 14 10.21 -6.12 8.35
N THR A 15 9.57 -5.92 9.52
CA THR A 15 8.17 -6.28 9.74
C THR A 15 7.20 -5.48 8.89
N THR A 16 7.52 -4.24 8.54
CA THR A 16 6.69 -3.39 7.67
C THR A 16 6.68 -3.92 6.24
N ALA A 17 7.84 -4.30 5.71
CA ALA A 17 7.94 -4.91 4.38
C ALA A 17 7.24 -6.27 4.31
N ILE A 18 7.37 -7.12 5.33
CA ILE A 18 6.67 -8.41 5.40
C ILE A 18 5.15 -8.19 5.38
N LYS A 19 4.64 -7.26 6.19
CA LYS A 19 3.21 -6.92 6.22
C LYS A 19 2.72 -6.35 4.90
N ALA A 20 3.50 -5.46 4.28
CA ALA A 20 3.16 -4.89 2.97
C ALA A 20 3.06 -5.96 1.88
N LYS A 21 4.00 -6.92 1.85
CA LYS A 21 3.97 -8.05 0.92
C LYS A 21 2.77 -8.97 1.16
N ALA A 22 2.46 -9.27 2.42
CA ALA A 22 1.29 -10.06 2.78
C ALA A 22 -0.02 -9.36 2.37
N ALA A 23 -0.12 -8.05 2.60
CA ALA A 23 -1.27 -7.25 2.20
C ALA A 23 -1.43 -7.17 0.67
N GLN A 24 -0.34 -7.01 -0.10
CA GLN A 24 -0.40 -7.08 -1.57
C GLN A 24 -0.91 -8.44 -2.06
N SER A 25 -0.44 -9.53 -1.44
CA SER A 25 -0.93 -10.89 -1.76
C SER A 25 -2.42 -11.02 -1.45
N TRP A 26 -2.87 -10.49 -0.31
CA TRP A 26 -4.29 -10.47 0.03
C TRP A 26 -5.13 -9.69 -0.97
N CYS A 27 -4.72 -8.46 -1.34
CA CYS A 27 -5.41 -7.65 -2.34
C CYS A 27 -5.48 -8.36 -3.70
N ARG A 28 -4.39 -9.04 -4.11
CA ARG A 28 -4.40 -9.85 -5.34
C ARG A 28 -5.44 -10.96 -5.28
N ASN A 29 -5.53 -11.67 -4.16
CA ASN A 29 -6.52 -12.74 -3.98
C ASN A 29 -7.95 -12.20 -3.88
N ALA A 30 -8.16 -11.11 -3.15
CA ALA A 30 -9.45 -10.42 -3.06
C ALA A 30 -9.93 -9.96 -4.45
N SER A 31 -9.01 -9.56 -5.32
CA SER A 31 -9.34 -9.18 -6.71
C SER A 31 -9.76 -10.34 -7.60
N LEU A 32 -9.52 -11.59 -7.18
CA LEU A 32 -9.98 -12.79 -7.86
C LEU A 32 -11.31 -13.30 -7.29
N ALA A 33 -11.71 -12.82 -6.12
CA ALA A 33 -12.99 -13.17 -5.53
C ALA A 33 -14.11 -12.57 -6.39
N ARG A 34 -14.83 -13.42 -7.09
CA ARG A 34 -16.12 -13.04 -7.68
C ARG A 34 -17.15 -13.05 -6.54
N PRO A 35 -18.02 -12.04 -6.43
CA PRO A 35 -19.15 -12.11 -5.51
C PRO A 35 -19.96 -13.37 -5.86
N THR A 36 -20.02 -14.37 -4.96
CA THR A 36 -20.65 -15.66 -5.26
C THR A 36 -22.15 -15.71 -5.05
N ASP A 37 -22.77 -14.76 -4.34
CA ASP A 37 -24.12 -15.04 -3.82
C ASP A 37 -25.18 -13.96 -4.06
N VAL A 38 -24.86 -12.86 -4.72
CA VAL A 38 -25.91 -11.99 -5.25
C VAL A 38 -25.39 -11.29 -6.50
N GLU A 39 -25.81 -11.76 -7.67
CA GLU A 39 -26.03 -10.87 -8.81
C GLU A 39 -27.09 -9.85 -8.35
N ILE A 40 -26.67 -8.83 -7.58
CA ILE A 40 -27.50 -7.63 -7.47
C ILE A 40 -27.35 -7.00 -8.85
N GLU A 41 -28.23 -7.39 -9.76
CA GLU A 41 -28.36 -6.79 -11.08
C GLU A 41 -28.25 -5.27 -10.92
N GLY A 42 -27.17 -4.69 -11.46
CA GLY A 42 -26.92 -3.24 -11.43
C GLY A 42 -25.88 -2.73 -10.44
N ILE A 43 -25.22 -3.57 -9.63
CA ILE A 43 -24.08 -3.12 -8.80
C ILE A 43 -22.74 -3.42 -9.50
N ASP A 44 -22.16 -2.39 -10.12
CA ASP A 44 -20.78 -2.39 -10.65
C ASP A 44 -19.78 -2.04 -9.54
N GLN A 45 -19.51 -2.99 -8.64
CA GLN A 45 -18.47 -2.83 -7.63
C GLN A 45 -17.09 -3.06 -8.23
N PRO A 46 -16.12 -2.15 -8.04
CA PRO A 46 -14.75 -2.37 -8.46
C PRO A 46 -14.19 -3.63 -7.82
N LEU A 47 -13.79 -4.60 -8.65
CA LEU A 47 -13.22 -5.86 -8.18
C LEU A 47 -11.73 -5.73 -7.85
N GLN A 48 -11.07 -4.67 -8.31
CA GLN A 48 -9.62 -4.52 -8.15
C GLN A 48 -9.28 -3.91 -6.79
N TRP A 49 -8.56 -4.69 -5.98
CA TRP A 49 -8.00 -4.25 -4.70
C TRP A 49 -6.52 -3.92 -4.85
N GLU A 50 -6.08 -2.86 -4.18
CA GLU A 50 -4.68 -2.45 -4.14
C GLU A 50 -4.28 -2.03 -2.72
N TYR A 51 -3.10 -2.46 -2.29
CA TYR A 51 -2.49 -2.03 -1.05
C TYR A 51 -1.49 -0.89 -1.28
N LEU A 52 -1.66 0.21 -0.56
CA LEU A 52 -0.83 1.41 -0.63
C LEU A 52 -0.28 1.76 0.75
N LEU A 53 1.03 2.02 0.83
CA LEU A 53 1.66 2.61 2.00
C LEU A 53 1.67 4.13 1.88
N LEU A 54 1.19 4.80 2.92
CA LEU A 54 1.24 6.24 3.07
C LEU A 54 1.98 6.57 4.36
N SER A 55 3.18 7.14 4.25
CA SER A 55 3.90 7.68 5.41
C SER A 55 3.38 9.06 5.77
N GLU A 56 3.60 9.46 7.03
CA GLU A 56 3.23 10.79 7.49
C GLU A 56 4.03 11.89 6.75
N SER A 57 5.32 11.65 6.46
CA SER A 57 6.13 12.56 5.64
C SER A 57 5.59 12.71 4.22
N LEU A 58 5.16 11.62 3.58
CA LEU A 58 4.60 11.64 2.22
C LEU A 58 3.27 12.39 2.20
N PHE A 59 2.40 12.16 3.19
CA PHE A 59 1.15 12.91 3.35
C PHE A 59 1.41 14.40 3.54
N ASN A 60 2.26 14.76 4.51
CA ASN A 60 2.54 16.16 4.85
C ASN A 60 3.23 16.92 3.72
N SER A 61 4.02 16.25 2.87
CA SER A 61 4.68 16.87 1.72
C SER A 61 3.74 17.10 0.53
N ASN A 62 2.60 16.41 0.51
CA ASN A 62 1.60 16.48 -0.57
C ASN A 62 0.23 16.95 -0.05
N ARG A 63 0.21 17.64 1.10
CA ARG A 63 -1.02 18.11 1.73
C ARG A 63 -1.76 19.06 0.79
N GLY A 64 -3.08 18.88 0.68
CA GLY A 64 -3.92 19.64 -0.24
C GLY A 64 -4.03 19.06 -1.64
N GLN A 65 -3.29 17.99 -1.96
CA GLN A 65 -3.50 17.23 -3.18
C GLN A 65 -4.68 16.25 -3.06
N SER A 66 -5.24 15.87 -4.21
CA SER A 66 -6.28 14.86 -4.27
C SER A 66 -5.74 13.47 -3.93
N PHE A 67 -6.61 12.56 -3.48
CA PHE A 67 -6.23 11.15 -3.29
C PHE A 67 -5.65 10.54 -4.56
N LYS A 68 -6.25 10.82 -5.73
CA LYS A 68 -5.79 10.31 -7.03
C LYS A 68 -4.34 10.72 -7.34
N SER A 69 -3.92 11.90 -6.88
CA SER A 69 -2.53 12.39 -7.01
C SER A 69 -1.56 11.67 -6.07
N LEU A 70 -2.03 11.24 -4.89
CA LEU A 70 -1.22 10.50 -3.90
C LEU A 70 -0.98 9.04 -4.29
N VAL A 71 -1.95 8.39 -4.95
CA VAL A 71 -1.88 6.97 -5.34
C VAL A 71 -0.54 6.56 -5.97
N PRO A 72 -0.02 7.21 -7.03
CA PRO A 72 1.25 6.82 -7.63
C PRO A 72 2.44 6.96 -6.67
N LEU A 73 2.44 7.96 -5.78
CA LEU A 73 3.50 8.17 -4.79
C LEU A 73 3.49 7.06 -3.74
N CYS A 74 2.30 6.73 -3.21
CA CYS A 74 2.13 5.63 -2.27
C CYS A 74 2.55 4.28 -2.89
N ARG A 75 2.24 4.06 -4.17
CA ARG A 75 2.63 2.84 -4.89
C ARG A 75 4.14 2.71 -5.01
N VAL A 76 4.84 3.81 -5.34
CA VAL A 76 6.31 3.85 -5.39
C VAL A 76 6.89 3.51 -4.01
N LEU A 77 6.38 4.13 -2.95
CA LEU A 77 6.80 3.85 -1.58
C LEU A 77 6.62 2.36 -1.23
N THR A 78 5.43 1.80 -1.46
CA THR A 78 5.15 0.37 -1.20
C THR A 78 6.16 -0.53 -1.89
N ASN A 79 6.42 -0.29 -3.18
CA ASN A 79 7.31 -1.11 -3.98
C ASN A 79 8.77 -1.00 -3.51
N GLN A 80 9.21 0.19 -3.09
CA GLN A 80 10.55 0.40 -2.55
C GLN A 80 10.77 -0.40 -1.25
N ILE A 81 9.84 -0.29 -0.30
CA ILE A 81 9.93 -1.00 0.99
C ILE A 81 9.97 -2.51 0.80
N ILE A 82 9.15 -3.06 -0.10
CA ILE A 82 9.16 -4.49 -0.40
C ILE A 82 10.47 -4.91 -1.10
N ALA A 83 10.95 -4.11 -2.05
CA ALA A 83 12.17 -4.41 -2.79
C ALA A 83 13.41 -4.40 -1.89
N GLU A 84 13.53 -3.43 -0.99
CA GLU A 84 14.65 -3.32 -0.05
C GLU A 84 14.75 -4.52 0.87
N GLN A 85 13.61 -5.03 1.36
CA GLN A 85 13.61 -6.24 2.18
C GLN A 85 14.06 -7.48 1.41
N ASN A 86 13.67 -7.61 0.13
CA ASN A 86 14.14 -8.72 -0.70
C ASN A 86 15.67 -8.66 -0.91
N ARG A 87 16.27 -7.47 -1.01
CA ARG A 87 17.73 -7.30 -1.09
C ARG A 87 18.42 -7.66 0.23
N ARG A 88 17.85 -7.26 1.37
CA ARG A 88 18.42 -7.54 2.71
C ARG A 88 18.41 -9.03 3.08
N GLY A 89 17.46 -9.81 2.56
CA GLY A 89 17.39 -11.26 2.80
C GLY A 89 18.27 -12.11 1.90
N GLN A 90 19.04 -11.52 0.98
CA GLN A 90 19.95 -12.22 0.05
C GLN A 90 21.44 -12.14 0.46
N ASN A 91 21.76 -11.37 1.52
CA ASN A 91 23.08 -11.28 2.14
C ASN A 91 23.07 -11.98 3.51
#